data_AF-A0A1F5QTK3-F1
#
_entry.id   AF-A0A1F5QTK3-F1
#
_cell.length_a   1.000
_cell.length_b   1.000
_cell.length_c   1.000
_cell.angle_alpha   90.00
_cell.angle_beta   90.00
_cell.angle_gamma   90.00
#
_symmetry.space_group_name_H-M   'P 1'
#
loop_
_entity.id
_entity.type
_entity.pdbx_description
1 polymer ?
#
loop_
_entity_poly.entity_id
_entity_poly.type
_entity_poly.pdbx_seq_one_letter_code
_entity_poly.pdbx_strand_id
1 'polypeptide(L)'
;MPTYVHGDNIAQKKSHPTKYRDEESVRFLGEIEARYLRWRKANLDLKGADEGTVKRRTELLNEYKDFIDQQKYAEKFDSRSNLHSSVLEEFLVYLFMYAVPHLDLEPVLGKGETIKSFYVSPLNFSDLLGKPKIEIETKDHDFIIGTTLRATFGNRRGEEIAHHEFQLPAVAIECKTYLDKTMLEGAAVAADELKRINPSARSIIVSEWLKLTESVNLRKTRIDQIYVLRRQKNTDREFRFDEGYVKNPIYPDLVWDLFRDVVEYLSAARWDIEAAIARGKLM
;
A
#
# COMPACT_ATOMS: atom_id res chain seq x y z
N MET A 1 -0.23 7.48 14.69
CA MET A 1 -1.64 7.04 14.84
C MET A 1 -2.06 6.28 13.59
N PRO A 2 -2.99 5.30 13.67
CA PRO A 2 -3.43 4.54 12.49
C PRO A 2 -4.09 5.47 11.46
N THR A 3 -3.70 5.36 10.19
CA THR A 3 -4.35 6.06 9.08
C THR A 3 -5.63 5.31 8.68
N TYR A 4 -6.75 6.02 8.54
CA TYR A 4 -8.06 5.43 8.22
C TYR A 4 -8.45 5.73 6.77
N VAL A 5 -7.65 5.27 5.81
CA VAL A 5 -7.77 5.66 4.40
C VAL A 5 -9.16 5.37 3.83
N HIS A 6 -9.77 4.25 4.19
CA HIS A 6 -11.11 3.90 3.74
C HIS A 6 -12.18 4.76 4.44
N GLY A 7 -12.03 4.99 5.75
CA GLY A 7 -12.89 5.92 6.48
C GLY A 7 -12.87 7.34 5.93
N ASP A 8 -11.68 7.86 5.63
CA ASP A 8 -11.48 9.19 5.04
C ASP A 8 -12.10 9.26 3.66
N ASN A 9 -11.97 8.19 2.86
CA ASN A 9 -12.59 8.07 1.54
C ASN A 9 -14.14 8.15 1.63
N ILE A 10 -14.75 7.47 2.61
CA ILE A 10 -16.20 7.56 2.89
C ILE A 10 -16.57 8.99 3.30
N ALA A 11 -15.84 9.58 4.24
CA ALA A 11 -16.11 10.93 4.75
C ALA A 11 -16.03 11.99 3.64
N GLN A 12 -14.99 11.92 2.79
CA GLN A 12 -14.82 12.80 1.63
C GLN A 12 -15.98 12.67 0.64
N LYS A 13 -16.49 11.47 0.38
CA LYS A 13 -17.66 11.29 -0.50
C LYS A 13 -18.93 11.89 0.10
N LYS A 14 -19.14 11.73 1.40
CA LYS A 14 -20.26 12.34 2.13
C LYS A 14 -20.17 13.87 2.18
N SER A 15 -18.98 14.45 2.19
CA SER A 15 -18.76 15.90 2.23
C SER A 15 -18.51 16.54 0.86
N HIS A 16 -18.41 15.76 -0.21
CA HIS A 16 -18.10 16.25 -1.56
C HIS A 16 -19.10 17.31 -2.06
N PRO A 17 -18.71 18.53 -2.47
CA PRO A 17 -19.66 19.63 -2.71
C PRO A 17 -20.76 19.33 -3.74
N THR A 18 -20.44 18.60 -4.82
CA THR A 18 -21.36 18.38 -5.94
C THR A 18 -21.69 16.92 -6.26
N LYS A 19 -20.72 16.00 -6.16
CA LYS A 19 -20.91 14.55 -6.38
C LYS A 19 -21.56 13.87 -5.17
N TYR A 20 -22.21 12.73 -5.41
CA TYR A 20 -22.81 11.85 -4.39
C TYR A 20 -23.92 12.53 -3.55
N ARG A 21 -24.63 13.48 -4.16
CA ARG A 21 -25.71 14.25 -3.52
C ARG A 21 -27.11 13.73 -3.84
N ASP A 22 -27.22 12.81 -4.77
CA ASP A 22 -28.47 12.10 -5.04
C ASP A 22 -28.86 11.22 -3.85
N GLU A 23 -30.17 10.99 -3.69
CA GLU A 23 -30.75 10.26 -2.55
C GLU A 23 -30.15 8.86 -2.37
N GLU A 24 -29.87 8.18 -3.47
CA GLU A 24 -29.30 6.84 -3.46
C GLU A 24 -27.86 6.84 -2.94
N SER A 25 -27.00 7.73 -3.45
CA SER A 25 -25.63 7.90 -2.94
C SER A 25 -25.61 8.20 -1.45
N VAL A 26 -26.47 9.12 -0.99
CA VAL A 26 -26.54 9.52 0.43
C VAL A 26 -26.96 8.32 1.29
N ARG A 27 -27.99 7.59 0.88
CA ARG A 27 -28.46 6.38 1.57
C ARG A 27 -27.35 5.32 1.63
N PHE A 28 -26.73 5.00 0.50
CA PHE A 28 -25.69 3.97 0.44
C PHE A 28 -24.45 4.34 1.24
N LEU A 29 -24.00 5.60 1.21
CA LEU A 29 -22.88 6.05 2.03
C LEU A 29 -23.18 5.95 3.53
N GLY A 30 -24.43 6.19 3.95
CA GLY A 30 -24.86 5.98 5.34
C GLY A 30 -24.83 4.51 5.75
N GLU A 31 -25.30 3.60 4.89
CA GLU A 31 -25.23 2.15 5.11
C GLU A 31 -23.78 1.66 5.21
N ILE A 32 -22.92 2.14 4.30
CA ILE A 32 -21.50 1.81 4.22
C ILE A 32 -20.76 2.31 5.45
N GLU A 33 -20.95 3.57 5.84
CA GLU A 33 -20.31 4.13 7.04
C GLU A 33 -20.68 3.35 8.31
N ALA A 34 -21.96 2.99 8.48
CA ALA A 34 -22.39 2.22 9.64
C ALA A 34 -21.73 0.84 9.72
N ARG A 35 -21.50 0.18 8.57
CA ARG A 35 -20.80 -1.11 8.48
C ARG A 35 -19.30 -0.96 8.67
N TYR A 36 -18.71 0.08 8.09
CA TYR A 36 -17.33 0.46 8.25
C TYR A 36 -16.97 0.69 9.72
N LEU A 37 -17.77 1.47 10.46
CA LEU A 37 -17.52 1.76 11.87
C LEU A 37 -17.52 0.50 12.74
N ARG A 38 -18.37 -0.50 12.41
CA ARG A 38 -18.34 -1.81 13.07
C ARG A 38 -17.06 -2.59 12.74
N TRP A 39 -16.69 -2.65 11.46
CA TRP A 39 -15.48 -3.32 11.00
C TRP A 39 -14.21 -2.71 11.63
N ARG A 40 -14.11 -1.38 11.65
CA ARG A 40 -13.03 -0.63 12.31
C ARG A 40 -12.99 -0.93 13.79
N LYS A 41 -14.11 -0.83 14.50
CA LYS A 41 -14.16 -1.12 15.94
C LYS A 41 -13.68 -2.54 16.24
N ALA A 42 -14.20 -3.53 15.51
CA ALA A 42 -13.81 -4.92 15.69
C ALA A 42 -12.31 -5.15 15.46
N ASN A 43 -11.71 -4.49 14.46
CA ASN A 43 -10.26 -4.55 14.24
C ASN A 43 -9.46 -3.87 15.37
N LEU A 44 -9.93 -2.73 15.87
CA LEU A 44 -9.26 -2.03 16.97
C LEU A 44 -9.38 -2.76 18.31
N ASP A 45 -10.45 -3.53 18.52
CA ASP A 45 -10.65 -4.34 19.71
C ASP A 45 -9.70 -5.56 19.72
N LEU A 46 -9.33 -6.10 18.56
CA LEU A 46 -8.32 -7.16 18.44
C LEU A 46 -6.91 -6.62 18.70
N LYS A 47 -6.20 -7.24 19.64
CA LYS A 47 -4.82 -6.89 20.02
C LYS A 47 -3.86 -8.00 19.64
N GLY A 48 -2.62 -7.63 19.33
CA GLY A 48 -1.58 -8.58 18.95
C GLY A 48 -1.51 -8.86 17.46
N ALA A 49 -0.61 -9.76 17.10
CA ALA A 49 -0.25 -10.06 15.72
C ALA A 49 0.12 -11.54 15.51
N ASP A 50 -0.39 -12.44 16.36
CA ASP A 50 -0.25 -13.88 16.16
C ASP A 50 -1.15 -14.39 15.03
N GLU A 51 -0.92 -15.63 14.58
CA GLU A 51 -1.66 -16.26 13.48
C GLU A 51 -3.18 -16.29 13.71
N GLY A 52 -3.63 -16.53 14.94
CA GLY A 52 -5.04 -16.52 15.30
C GLY A 52 -5.66 -15.13 15.18
N THR A 53 -4.93 -14.11 15.62
CA THR A 53 -5.33 -12.70 15.46
C THR A 53 -5.40 -12.31 13.98
N VAL A 54 -4.39 -12.68 13.17
CA VAL A 54 -4.37 -12.40 11.72
C VAL A 54 -5.54 -13.10 11.01
N LYS A 55 -5.80 -14.37 11.36
CA LYS A 55 -6.96 -15.10 10.85
C LYS A 55 -8.26 -14.38 11.18
N ARG A 56 -8.44 -13.94 12.43
CA ARG A 56 -9.65 -13.22 12.85
C ARG A 56 -9.82 -11.88 12.12
N ARG A 57 -8.74 -11.13 11.90
CA ARG A 57 -8.78 -9.91 11.07
C ARG A 57 -9.20 -10.21 9.63
N THR A 58 -8.75 -11.33 9.08
CA THR A 58 -9.13 -11.76 7.73
C THR A 58 -10.60 -12.13 7.63
N GLU A 59 -11.17 -12.77 8.65
CA GLU A 59 -12.61 -13.03 8.75
C GLU A 59 -13.41 -11.71 8.75
N LEU A 60 -13.01 -10.74 9.58
CA LEU A 60 -13.64 -9.41 9.62
C LEU A 60 -13.55 -8.69 8.27
N LEU A 61 -12.42 -8.81 7.56
CA LEU A 61 -12.25 -8.27 6.22
C LEU A 61 -13.23 -8.91 5.23
N ASN A 62 -13.37 -10.24 5.24
CA ASN A 62 -14.31 -10.94 4.38
C ASN A 62 -15.75 -10.50 4.66
N GLU A 63 -16.16 -10.45 5.93
CA GLU A 63 -17.50 -9.99 6.32
C GLU A 63 -17.81 -8.58 5.79
N TYR A 64 -16.84 -7.67 5.86
CA TYR A 64 -17.00 -6.31 5.34
C TYR A 64 -16.99 -6.28 3.81
N LYS A 65 -16.11 -7.04 3.16
CA LYS A 65 -16.02 -7.17 1.69
C LYS A 65 -17.29 -7.77 1.09
N ASP A 66 -17.87 -8.78 1.72
CA ASP A 66 -19.13 -9.39 1.29
C ASP A 66 -20.32 -8.41 1.39
N PHE A 67 -20.24 -7.46 2.32
CA PHE A 67 -21.20 -6.37 2.39
C PHE A 67 -20.94 -5.29 1.33
N ILE A 68 -19.73 -4.71 1.28
CA ILE A 68 -19.48 -3.53 0.44
C ILE A 68 -19.41 -3.89 -1.05
N ASP A 69 -19.04 -5.12 -1.42
CA ASP A 69 -18.95 -5.55 -2.82
C ASP A 69 -20.31 -5.99 -3.41
N GLN A 70 -21.42 -5.83 -2.68
CA GLN A 70 -22.76 -6.06 -3.23
C GLN A 70 -22.99 -5.19 -4.48
N GLN A 71 -23.73 -5.74 -5.44
CA GLN A 71 -23.95 -5.12 -6.76
C GLN A 71 -24.37 -3.65 -6.68
N LYS A 72 -25.37 -3.34 -5.85
CA LYS A 72 -25.87 -1.97 -5.66
C LYS A 72 -24.79 -0.96 -5.26
N TYR A 73 -23.81 -1.36 -4.45
CA TYR A 73 -22.72 -0.47 -4.05
C TYR A 73 -21.63 -0.44 -5.11
N ALA A 74 -21.26 -1.59 -5.66
CA ALA A 74 -20.20 -1.71 -6.67
C ALA A 74 -20.53 -1.00 -7.99
N GLU A 75 -21.80 -0.96 -8.39
CA GLU A 75 -22.26 -0.21 -9.56
C GLU A 75 -22.35 1.30 -9.27
N LYS A 76 -22.78 1.69 -8.06
CA LYS A 76 -22.87 3.10 -7.68
C LYS A 76 -21.50 3.75 -7.47
N PHE A 77 -20.56 3.01 -6.89
CA PHE A 77 -19.22 3.45 -6.54
C PHE A 77 -18.19 2.61 -7.30
N ASP A 78 -18.16 2.80 -8.62
CA ASP A 78 -17.27 2.04 -9.49
C ASP A 78 -15.77 2.21 -9.14
N SER A 79 -14.90 1.53 -9.89
CA SER A 79 -13.46 1.54 -9.63
C SER A 79 -12.82 2.94 -9.65
N ARG A 80 -13.41 3.93 -10.34
CA ARG A 80 -12.89 5.31 -10.38
C ARG A 80 -13.12 6.04 -9.06
N SER A 81 -13.97 5.51 -8.19
CA SER A 81 -14.25 6.06 -6.87
C SER A 81 -13.18 5.71 -5.82
N ASN A 82 -12.34 4.70 -6.07
CA ASN A 82 -11.39 4.13 -5.10
C ASN A 82 -12.02 3.62 -3.78
N LEU A 83 -13.34 3.49 -3.71
CA LEU A 83 -14.02 3.08 -2.48
C LEU A 83 -13.69 1.62 -2.12
N HIS A 84 -13.78 0.72 -3.09
CA HIS A 84 -13.53 -0.71 -2.86
C HIS A 84 -12.05 -1.05 -2.68
N SER A 85 -11.15 -0.34 -3.37
CA SER A 85 -9.70 -0.57 -3.28
C SER A 85 -9.13 -0.12 -1.94
N SER A 86 -9.59 1.02 -1.41
CA SER A 86 -9.12 1.58 -0.12
C SER A 86 -9.37 0.68 1.09
N VAL A 87 -10.29 -0.30 0.99
CA VAL A 87 -10.51 -1.29 2.06
C VAL A 87 -9.25 -2.12 2.32
N LEU A 88 -8.53 -2.54 1.29
CA LEU A 88 -7.28 -3.30 1.46
C LEU A 88 -6.18 -2.41 2.05
N GLU A 89 -6.08 -1.16 1.59
CA GLU A 89 -5.12 -0.17 2.11
C GLU A 89 -5.28 -0.01 3.64
N GLU A 90 -6.51 0.17 4.12
CA GLU A 90 -6.77 0.30 5.55
C GLU A 90 -6.64 -1.04 6.31
N PHE A 91 -7.01 -2.16 5.68
CA PHE A 91 -6.82 -3.49 6.27
C PHE A 91 -5.36 -3.76 6.62
N LEU A 92 -4.41 -3.37 5.76
CA LEU A 92 -2.98 -3.55 6.03
C LEU A 92 -2.51 -2.75 7.25
N VAL A 93 -3.12 -1.61 7.57
CA VAL A 93 -2.83 -0.87 8.81
C VAL A 93 -3.18 -1.74 10.01
N TYR A 94 -4.38 -2.33 10.03
CA TYR A 94 -4.79 -3.23 11.11
C TYR A 94 -3.94 -4.49 11.20
N LEU A 95 -3.50 -5.00 10.05
CA LEU A 95 -2.67 -6.21 9.97
C LEU A 95 -1.29 -5.99 10.62
N PHE A 96 -0.67 -4.83 10.39
CA PHE A 96 0.72 -4.59 10.80
C PHE A 96 0.89 -3.69 12.04
N MET A 97 -0.15 -2.99 12.50
CA MET A 97 -0.04 -2.02 13.62
C MET A 97 0.47 -2.59 14.94
N TYR A 98 0.37 -3.90 15.16
CA TYR A 98 0.88 -4.59 16.37
C TYR A 98 2.18 -5.37 16.15
N ALA A 99 2.65 -5.48 14.90
CA ALA A 99 3.85 -6.24 14.57
C ALA A 99 5.11 -5.37 14.44
N VAL A 100 4.92 -4.10 14.04
CA VAL A 100 6.01 -3.13 13.84
C VAL A 100 6.45 -2.40 15.12
N PRO A 101 5.62 -2.19 16.18
CA PRO A 101 6.04 -1.41 17.35
C PRO A 101 6.77 -2.25 18.41
N HIS A 102 8.06 -2.50 18.17
CA HIS A 102 9.05 -2.83 19.20
C HIS A 102 10.31 -1.97 19.12
N LEU A 103 10.33 -0.99 18.23
CA LEU A 103 11.39 -0.01 18.09
C LEU A 103 10.78 1.31 18.58
N ASP A 104 11.41 2.04 19.50
CA ASP A 104 10.99 3.37 19.99
C ASP A 104 11.06 4.46 18.89
N LEU A 105 10.68 4.11 17.68
CA LEU A 105 10.69 4.90 16.46
C LEU A 105 9.23 4.97 15.99
N GLU A 106 8.80 6.12 15.49
CA GLU A 106 7.45 6.31 14.97
C GLU A 106 7.44 5.92 13.47
N PRO A 107 7.15 4.65 13.08
CA PRO A 107 7.15 4.29 11.68
C PRO A 107 6.00 4.98 10.94
N VAL A 108 6.21 5.24 9.66
CA VAL A 108 5.10 5.49 8.73
C VAL A 108 4.45 4.15 8.42
N LEU A 109 3.15 4.04 8.71
CA LEU A 109 2.35 2.84 8.51
C LEU A 109 1.01 3.21 7.87
N GLY A 110 0.80 2.80 6.62
CA GLY A 110 -0.40 3.16 5.85
C GLY A 110 -0.04 3.75 4.50
N LYS A 111 -0.99 4.46 3.87
CA LYS A 111 -0.74 5.20 2.64
C LYS A 111 0.42 6.18 2.82
N GLY A 112 1.33 6.22 1.85
CA GLY A 112 2.55 7.02 1.94
C GLY A 112 2.95 7.66 0.63
N GLU A 113 3.60 8.82 0.74
CA GLU A 113 4.17 9.58 -0.36
C GLU A 113 5.70 9.52 -0.21
N THR A 114 6.33 8.62 -0.97
CA THR A 114 7.74 8.28 -0.79
C THR A 114 8.64 8.99 -1.78
N ILE A 115 9.91 9.19 -1.43
CA ILE A 115 10.89 9.74 -2.36
C ILE A 115 11.06 8.83 -3.59
N LYS A 116 10.94 9.44 -4.77
CA LYS A 116 11.19 8.81 -6.07
C LYS A 116 12.55 9.24 -6.63
N SER A 117 12.85 10.53 -6.57
CA SER A 117 14.11 11.09 -7.06
C SER A 117 14.38 12.43 -6.39
N PHE A 118 15.58 12.95 -6.56
CA PHE A 118 15.84 14.37 -6.37
C PHE A 118 16.67 14.91 -7.52
N TYR A 119 16.50 16.18 -7.83
CA TYR A 119 17.27 16.85 -8.87
C TYR A 119 17.59 18.30 -8.50
N VAL A 120 18.65 18.80 -9.12
CA VAL A 120 19.10 20.20 -8.97
C VAL A 120 18.67 20.97 -10.20
N SER A 121 17.95 22.08 -10.01
CA SER A 121 17.38 22.89 -11.09
C SER A 121 17.86 24.35 -10.99
N PRO A 122 19.12 24.64 -11.36
CA PRO A 122 19.65 26.00 -11.29
C PRO A 122 19.04 26.88 -12.39
N LEU A 123 18.80 28.16 -12.09
CA LEU A 123 18.32 29.13 -13.08
C LEU A 123 19.43 29.55 -14.06
N ASN A 124 20.67 29.58 -13.59
CA ASN A 124 21.86 29.93 -14.36
C ASN A 124 23.14 29.46 -13.61
N PHE A 125 24.31 29.68 -14.20
CA PHE A 125 25.57 29.23 -13.61
C PHE A 125 25.90 29.90 -12.27
N SER A 126 25.52 31.17 -12.07
CA SER A 126 25.71 31.86 -10.79
C SER A 126 24.88 31.24 -9.68
N ASP A 127 23.61 30.92 -9.99
CA ASP A 127 22.70 30.20 -9.09
C ASP A 127 23.26 28.83 -8.71
N LEU A 128 23.79 28.08 -9.69
CA LEU A 128 24.44 26.78 -9.47
C LEU A 128 25.61 26.85 -8.48
N LEU A 129 26.41 27.92 -8.52
CA LEU A 129 27.54 28.13 -7.61
C LEU A 129 27.12 28.68 -6.23
N GLY A 130 25.91 29.21 -6.14
CA GLY A 130 25.38 29.88 -4.95
C GLY A 130 24.43 28.99 -4.14
N LYS A 131 23.16 29.03 -4.52
CA LYS A 131 22.03 28.39 -3.81
C LYS A 131 21.06 27.78 -4.83
N PRO A 132 21.49 26.77 -5.59
CA PRO A 132 20.63 26.18 -6.60
C PRO A 132 19.38 25.57 -5.96
N LYS A 133 18.26 25.61 -6.69
CA LYS A 133 17.05 24.92 -6.27
C LYS A 133 17.27 23.41 -6.28
N ILE A 134 16.91 22.75 -5.19
CA ILE A 134 16.86 21.30 -5.05
C ILE A 134 15.40 20.91 -4.93
N GLU A 135 14.99 19.90 -5.69
CA GLU A 135 13.62 19.42 -5.74
C GLU A 135 13.60 17.92 -5.42
N ILE A 136 12.58 17.50 -4.66
CA ILE A 136 12.29 16.09 -4.38
C ILE A 136 11.06 15.71 -5.19
N GLU A 137 11.19 14.70 -6.03
CA GLU A 137 10.03 14.05 -6.63
C GLU A 137 9.56 12.93 -5.72
N THR A 138 8.23 12.82 -5.59
CA THR A 138 7.58 11.83 -4.75
C THR A 138 6.70 10.88 -5.56
N LYS A 139 6.35 9.76 -4.94
CA LYS A 139 5.42 8.77 -5.46
C LYS A 139 4.47 8.30 -4.36
N ASP A 140 3.18 8.37 -4.66
CA ASP A 140 2.14 7.74 -3.86
C ASP A 140 2.23 6.21 -3.91
N HIS A 141 2.20 5.58 -2.75
CA HIS A 141 2.00 4.15 -2.58
C HIS A 141 0.76 3.88 -1.73
N ASP A 142 0.02 2.84 -2.12
CA ASP A 142 -1.21 2.41 -1.46
C ASP A 142 -0.96 2.08 0.03
N PHE A 143 0.18 1.46 0.34
CA PHE A 143 0.62 1.18 1.70
C PHE A 143 2.14 1.11 1.81
N ILE A 144 2.71 1.70 2.85
CA ILE A 144 4.13 1.58 3.19
C ILE A 144 4.33 1.21 4.65
N ILE A 145 5.46 0.56 4.91
CA ILE A 145 6.10 0.49 6.22
C ILE A 145 7.47 1.15 6.05
N GLY A 146 7.69 2.28 6.71
CA GLY A 146 8.88 3.10 6.49
C GLY A 146 9.14 4.11 7.59
N THR A 147 9.98 5.08 7.26
CA THR A 147 10.30 6.21 8.14
C THR A 147 10.23 7.51 7.37
N THR A 148 10.07 8.61 8.09
CA THR A 148 10.30 9.95 7.55
C THR A 148 11.77 10.32 7.79
N LEU A 149 12.43 10.85 6.76
CA LEU A 149 13.80 11.37 6.83
C LEU A 149 13.80 12.88 6.57
N ARG A 150 14.72 13.59 7.22
CA ARG A 150 15.01 15.00 6.96
C ARG A 150 16.40 15.11 6.33
N ALA A 151 16.47 15.86 5.24
CA ALA A 151 17.71 16.13 4.51
C ALA A 151 17.95 17.64 4.43
N THR A 152 19.15 18.05 4.84
CA THR A 152 19.63 19.43 4.72
C THR A 152 20.77 19.48 3.72
N PHE A 153 20.68 20.39 2.76
CA PHE A 153 21.70 20.61 1.74
C PHE A 153 22.45 21.91 2.06
N GLY A 154 23.78 21.82 2.09
CA GLY A 154 24.67 22.95 2.28
C GLY A 154 25.53 23.23 1.05
N ASN A 155 25.90 24.49 0.83
CA ASN A 155 26.90 24.84 -0.18
C ASN A 155 28.33 24.75 0.40
N ARG A 156 29.35 24.99 -0.45
CA ARG A 156 30.76 24.94 -0.03
C ARG A 156 31.15 25.94 1.07
N ARG A 157 30.32 26.96 1.32
CA ARG A 157 30.52 27.94 2.40
C ARG A 157 29.91 27.48 3.74
N GLY A 158 29.28 26.30 3.76
CA GLY A 158 28.57 25.79 4.94
C GLY A 158 27.21 26.43 5.17
N GLU A 159 26.71 27.21 4.20
CA GLU A 159 25.37 27.80 4.28
C GLU A 159 24.34 26.75 3.88
N GLU A 160 23.27 26.62 4.67
CA GLU A 160 22.10 25.86 4.28
C GLU A 160 21.41 26.52 3.07
N ILE A 161 21.11 25.70 2.06
CA ILE A 161 20.48 26.14 0.81
C ILE A 161 19.14 25.45 0.55
N ALA A 162 18.91 24.27 1.12
CA ALA A 162 17.63 23.59 1.03
C ALA A 162 17.44 22.65 2.23
N HIS A 163 16.18 22.48 2.63
CA HIS A 163 15.74 21.53 3.64
C HIS A 163 14.52 20.78 3.09
N HIS A 164 14.55 19.46 3.13
CA HIS A 164 13.45 18.61 2.69
C HIS A 164 13.14 17.52 3.71
N GLU A 165 11.86 17.18 3.82
CA GLU A 165 11.37 16.03 4.58
C GLU A 165 10.67 15.09 3.59
N PHE A 166 11.01 13.80 3.62
CA PHE A 166 10.44 12.81 2.71
C PHE A 166 10.36 11.42 3.36
N GLN A 167 9.43 10.58 2.88
CA GLN A 167 9.26 9.23 3.39
C GLN A 167 10.16 8.25 2.64
N LEU A 168 10.85 7.38 3.37
CA LEU A 168 11.65 6.28 2.84
C LEU A 168 11.04 4.94 3.28
N PRO A 169 10.48 4.14 2.36
CA PRO A 169 9.86 2.87 2.70
C PRO A 169 10.90 1.76 2.83
N ALA A 170 10.74 0.90 3.83
CA ALA A 170 11.39 -0.40 3.89
C ALA A 170 10.57 -1.47 3.14
N VAL A 171 9.24 -1.33 3.17
CA VAL A 171 8.26 -2.13 2.43
C VAL A 171 7.26 -1.19 1.76
N ALA A 172 6.97 -1.42 0.49
CA ALA A 172 5.88 -0.78 -0.24
C ALA A 172 4.95 -1.86 -0.80
N ILE A 173 3.65 -1.69 -0.58
CA ILE A 173 2.60 -2.62 -0.99
C ILE A 173 1.58 -1.89 -1.85
N GLU A 174 1.39 -2.34 -3.09
CA GLU A 174 0.34 -1.88 -3.99
C GLU A 174 -0.91 -2.75 -3.82
N CYS A 175 -2.05 -2.14 -3.54
CA CYS A 175 -3.32 -2.81 -3.28
C CYS A 175 -4.24 -2.70 -4.50
N LYS A 176 -4.61 -3.82 -5.12
CA LYS A 176 -5.47 -3.81 -6.31
C LYS A 176 -6.68 -4.71 -6.11
N THR A 177 -7.87 -4.25 -6.48
CA THR A 177 -9.04 -5.15 -6.53
C THR A 177 -8.73 -6.32 -7.48
N TYR A 178 -8.20 -6.03 -8.67
CA TYR A 178 -7.69 -7.04 -9.59
C TYR A 178 -6.38 -6.54 -10.19
N LEU A 179 -5.50 -7.47 -10.60
CA LEU A 179 -4.22 -7.14 -11.24
C LEU A 179 -4.28 -7.45 -12.74
N ASP A 180 -4.34 -6.42 -13.58
CA ASP A 180 -4.19 -6.57 -15.04
C ASP A 180 -2.76 -6.24 -15.53
N LYS A 181 -2.53 -6.40 -16.83
CA LYS A 181 -1.21 -6.16 -17.44
C LYS A 181 -0.73 -4.72 -17.29
N THR A 182 -1.60 -3.74 -17.51
CA THR A 182 -1.25 -2.31 -17.42
C THR A 182 -0.91 -1.93 -15.98
N MET A 183 -1.68 -2.43 -15.01
CA MET A 183 -1.40 -2.24 -13.59
C MET A 183 -0.08 -2.90 -13.17
N LEU A 184 0.21 -4.10 -13.67
CA LEU A 184 1.50 -4.75 -13.42
C LEU A 184 2.67 -3.95 -14.00
N GLU A 185 2.55 -3.45 -15.23
CA GLU A 185 3.60 -2.64 -15.86
C GLU A 185 3.84 -1.35 -15.06
N GLY A 186 2.78 -0.66 -14.62
CA GLY A 186 2.90 0.50 -13.75
C GLY A 186 3.56 0.18 -12.40
N ALA A 187 3.18 -0.93 -11.77
CA ALA A 187 3.77 -1.38 -10.52
C ALA A 187 5.25 -1.82 -10.68
N ALA A 188 5.61 -2.41 -11.83
CA ALA A 188 6.98 -2.79 -12.13
C ALA A 188 7.89 -1.57 -12.28
N VAL A 189 7.42 -0.51 -12.94
CA VAL A 189 8.14 0.78 -13.01
C VAL A 189 8.30 1.37 -11.62
N ALA A 190 7.24 1.38 -10.80
CA ALA A 190 7.32 1.88 -9.43
C ALA A 190 8.31 1.09 -8.58
N ALA A 191 8.38 -0.23 -8.73
CA ALA A 191 9.36 -1.09 -8.05
C ALA A 191 10.80 -0.78 -8.50
N ASP A 192 11.02 -0.51 -9.79
CA ASP A 192 12.32 -0.09 -10.31
C ASP A 192 12.75 1.26 -9.75
N GLU A 193 11.84 2.24 -9.72
CA GLU A 193 12.08 3.57 -9.16
C GLU A 193 12.40 3.50 -7.66
N LEU A 194 11.58 2.76 -6.90
CA LEU A 194 11.79 2.52 -5.48
C LEU A 194 13.17 1.93 -5.21
N LYS A 195 13.55 0.88 -5.94
CA LYS A 195 14.83 0.18 -5.72
C LYS A 195 16.05 0.90 -6.29
N ARG A 196 15.87 2.03 -6.98
CA ARG A 196 16.98 2.96 -7.30
C ARG A 196 17.33 3.83 -6.09
N ILE A 197 16.34 4.22 -5.30
CA ILE A 197 16.55 5.03 -4.08
C ILE A 197 16.88 4.15 -2.87
N ASN A 198 16.09 3.10 -2.65
CA ASN A 198 16.32 2.12 -1.60
C ASN A 198 16.41 0.71 -2.20
N PRO A 199 17.61 0.25 -2.61
CA PRO A 199 17.80 -1.08 -3.19
C PRO A 199 17.39 -2.23 -2.28
N SER A 200 17.35 -2.00 -0.96
CA SER A 200 16.90 -2.99 0.01
C SER A 200 15.39 -3.07 0.09
N ALA A 201 14.64 -2.03 -0.30
CA ALA A 201 13.19 -1.98 -0.12
C ALA A 201 12.48 -3.16 -0.78
N ARG A 202 11.46 -3.68 -0.08
CA ARG A 202 10.62 -4.77 -0.58
C ARG A 202 9.38 -4.20 -1.26
N SER A 203 9.13 -4.62 -2.49
CA SER A 203 7.97 -4.22 -3.30
C SER A 203 7.02 -5.40 -3.45
N ILE A 204 5.78 -5.24 -2.98
CA ILE A 204 4.76 -6.29 -2.99
C ILE A 204 3.51 -5.77 -3.70
N ILE A 205 2.82 -6.65 -4.42
CA ILE A 205 1.45 -6.40 -4.89
C ILE A 205 0.51 -7.33 -4.14
N VAL A 206 -0.59 -6.78 -3.62
CA VAL A 206 -1.69 -7.54 -3.04
C VAL A 206 -2.92 -7.30 -3.90
N SER A 207 -3.44 -8.36 -4.51
CA SER A 207 -4.68 -8.31 -5.28
C SER A 207 -5.72 -9.33 -4.84
N GLU A 208 -7.00 -9.03 -5.05
CA GLU A 208 -8.06 -10.03 -4.81
C GLU A 208 -8.18 -11.01 -5.98
N TRP A 209 -8.18 -10.50 -7.22
CA TRP A 209 -8.25 -11.28 -8.46
C TRP A 209 -7.03 -11.07 -9.36
N LEU A 210 -6.80 -12.02 -10.29
CA LEU A 210 -5.74 -11.94 -11.30
C LEU A 210 -6.31 -11.82 -12.73
N LYS A 211 -6.00 -10.74 -13.44
CA LYS A 211 -6.32 -10.51 -14.87
C LYS A 211 -5.07 -10.59 -15.74
N LEU A 212 -4.22 -11.58 -15.51
CA LEU A 212 -3.03 -11.82 -16.32
C LEU A 212 -3.18 -13.09 -17.18
N THR A 213 -2.52 -13.06 -18.33
CA THR A 213 -2.37 -14.18 -19.25
C THR A 213 -0.96 -14.76 -19.16
N GLU A 214 -0.76 -15.98 -19.66
CA GLU A 214 0.55 -16.65 -19.68
C GLU A 214 1.62 -15.90 -20.48
N SER A 215 1.21 -14.98 -21.35
CA SER A 215 2.11 -14.10 -22.11
C SER A 215 2.84 -13.05 -21.27
N VAL A 216 2.53 -12.92 -19.98
CA VAL A 216 3.15 -11.95 -19.06
C VAL A 216 4.31 -12.60 -18.30
N ASN A 217 5.51 -12.07 -18.49
CA ASN A 217 6.71 -12.55 -17.80
C ASN A 217 7.00 -11.75 -16.53
N LEU A 218 6.56 -12.27 -15.39
CA LEU A 218 6.76 -11.66 -14.07
C LEU A 218 8.25 -11.56 -13.66
N ARG A 219 9.10 -12.46 -14.16
CA ARG A 219 10.53 -12.52 -13.80
C ARG A 219 11.34 -11.32 -14.28
N LYS A 220 10.78 -10.50 -15.18
CA LYS A 220 11.42 -9.26 -15.65
C LYS A 220 11.25 -8.09 -14.69
N THR A 221 10.31 -8.20 -13.75
CA THR A 221 9.98 -7.12 -12.82
C THR A 221 10.88 -7.20 -11.58
N ARG A 222 11.09 -6.06 -10.92
CA ARG A 222 11.73 -6.02 -9.60
C ARG A 222 10.72 -6.08 -8.44
N ILE A 223 9.49 -6.49 -8.71
CA ILE A 223 8.49 -6.79 -7.69
C ILE A 223 8.92 -8.08 -6.98
N ASP A 224 8.97 -8.06 -5.65
CA ASP A 224 9.46 -9.19 -4.85
C ASP A 224 8.39 -10.27 -4.67
N GLN A 225 7.11 -9.87 -4.58
CA GLN A 225 6.01 -10.82 -4.39
C GLN A 225 4.68 -10.28 -4.89
N ILE A 226 3.81 -11.17 -5.39
CA ILE A 226 2.44 -10.87 -5.80
C ILE A 226 1.48 -11.86 -5.11
N TYR A 227 0.60 -11.36 -4.25
CA TYR A 227 -0.43 -12.16 -3.59
C TYR A 227 -1.77 -12.03 -4.31
N VAL A 228 -2.39 -13.16 -4.66
CA VAL A 228 -3.77 -13.22 -5.18
C VAL A 228 -4.67 -13.83 -4.12
N LEU A 229 -5.26 -12.97 -3.29
CA LEU A 229 -5.88 -13.31 -2.01
C LEU A 229 -7.09 -14.25 -2.12
N ARG A 230 -7.82 -14.24 -3.24
CA ARG A 230 -8.98 -15.13 -3.47
C ARG A 230 -8.64 -16.36 -4.32
N ARG A 231 -7.39 -16.51 -4.78
CA ARG A 231 -6.97 -17.60 -5.69
C ARG A 231 -7.87 -17.73 -6.94
N GLN A 232 -8.34 -16.60 -7.48
CA GLN A 232 -9.30 -16.55 -8.59
C GLN A 232 -8.84 -15.63 -9.72
N LYS A 233 -9.31 -15.92 -10.94
CA LYS A 233 -9.06 -15.07 -12.11
C LYS A 233 -10.09 -13.94 -12.16
N ASN A 234 -9.72 -12.82 -12.78
CA ASN A 234 -10.63 -11.69 -12.96
C ASN A 234 -11.66 -11.94 -14.07
N THR A 235 -11.45 -12.92 -14.96
CA THR A 235 -12.51 -13.39 -15.87
C THR A 235 -13.77 -13.75 -15.09
N ASP A 236 -13.63 -14.18 -13.84
CA ASP A 236 -14.75 -14.51 -12.96
C ASP A 236 -15.39 -13.25 -12.32
N ARG A 237 -14.68 -12.10 -12.30
CA ARG A 237 -15.21 -10.83 -11.78
C ARG A 237 -16.27 -10.22 -12.71
N GLU A 238 -16.14 -10.42 -14.01
CA GLU A 238 -17.13 -9.90 -14.98
C GLU A 238 -18.49 -10.58 -14.79
N PHE A 239 -18.49 -11.85 -14.39
CA PHE A 239 -19.67 -12.65 -14.05
C PHE A 239 -20.01 -12.63 -12.56
N ARG A 240 -19.45 -11.69 -11.77
CA ARG A 240 -19.53 -11.75 -10.30
C ARG A 240 -20.93 -11.59 -9.71
N PHE A 241 -21.89 -11.19 -10.54
CA PHE A 241 -23.29 -11.02 -10.19
C PHE A 241 -24.19 -12.06 -10.87
N ASP A 242 -23.62 -12.95 -11.67
CA ASP A 242 -24.36 -14.00 -12.36
C ASP A 242 -24.76 -15.10 -11.37
N GLU A 243 -25.92 -15.70 -11.62
CA GLU A 243 -26.37 -16.87 -10.87
C GLU A 243 -25.36 -18.01 -11.01
N GLY A 244 -24.87 -18.53 -9.88
CA GLY A 244 -23.90 -19.62 -9.83
C GLY A 244 -22.43 -19.20 -9.74
N TYR A 245 -22.11 -17.90 -9.83
CA TYR A 245 -20.76 -17.45 -9.51
C TYR A 245 -20.45 -17.66 -8.02
N VAL A 246 -19.31 -18.30 -7.75
CA VAL A 246 -18.80 -18.51 -6.39
C VAL A 246 -17.59 -17.63 -6.16
N LYS A 247 -17.78 -16.56 -5.38
CA LYS A 247 -16.67 -15.71 -4.93
C LYS A 247 -15.90 -16.44 -3.82
N ASN A 248 -14.64 -16.79 -4.07
CA ASN A 248 -13.79 -17.34 -3.02
C ASN A 248 -13.54 -16.27 -1.94
N PRO A 249 -13.43 -16.67 -0.66
CA PRO A 249 -13.02 -15.74 0.38
C PRO A 249 -11.58 -15.27 0.15
N ILE A 250 -11.22 -14.15 0.78
CA ILE A 250 -9.82 -13.83 1.04
C ILE A 250 -9.30 -14.87 2.02
N TYR A 251 -8.32 -15.67 1.61
CA TYR A 251 -7.88 -16.82 2.39
C TYR A 251 -6.96 -16.39 3.55
N PRO A 252 -7.26 -16.79 4.80
CA PRO A 252 -6.44 -16.44 5.97
C PRO A 252 -5.00 -16.93 5.91
N ASP A 253 -4.74 -18.08 5.29
CA ASP A 253 -3.39 -18.63 5.16
C ASP A 253 -2.51 -17.75 4.25
N LEU A 254 -3.04 -17.21 3.16
CA LEU A 254 -2.33 -16.24 2.30
C LEU A 254 -2.07 -14.91 3.01
N VAL A 255 -3.01 -14.44 3.84
CA VAL A 255 -2.81 -13.21 4.62
C VAL A 255 -1.75 -13.43 5.70
N TRP A 256 -1.74 -14.61 6.33
CA TRP A 256 -0.69 -14.98 7.28
C TRP A 256 0.68 -15.10 6.62
N ASP A 257 0.76 -15.68 5.42
CA ASP A 257 1.99 -15.75 4.64
C ASP A 257 2.52 -14.35 4.29
N LEU A 258 1.66 -13.45 3.78
CA LEU A 258 2.00 -12.03 3.58
C LEU A 258 2.52 -11.37 4.87
N PHE A 259 1.80 -11.58 5.97
CA PHE A 259 2.18 -11.00 7.25
C PHE A 259 3.57 -11.46 7.70
N ARG A 260 3.82 -12.77 7.66
CA ARG A 260 5.11 -13.35 8.03
C ARG A 260 6.22 -12.88 7.12
N ASP A 261 6.02 -12.91 5.80
CA ASP A 261 7.00 -12.46 4.82
C ASP A 261 7.49 -11.03 5.12
N VAL A 262 6.54 -10.13 5.44
CA VAL A 262 6.82 -8.74 5.77
C VAL A 262 7.55 -8.62 7.13
N VAL A 263 7.06 -9.30 8.18
CA VAL A 263 7.63 -9.20 9.54
C VAL A 263 9.03 -9.84 9.61
N GLU A 264 9.22 -11.00 9.00
CA GLU A 264 10.52 -11.66 8.90
C GLU A 264 11.49 -10.78 8.11
N TYR A 265 11.04 -10.19 6.99
CA TYR A 265 11.85 -9.26 6.23
C TYR A 265 12.25 -8.01 7.04
N LEU A 266 11.34 -7.43 7.83
CA LEU A 266 11.65 -6.26 8.68
C LEU A 266 12.60 -6.60 9.85
N SER A 267 12.53 -7.83 10.36
CA SER A 267 13.32 -8.28 11.51
C SER A 267 14.69 -8.87 11.11
N ALA A 268 14.89 -9.21 9.84
CA ALA A 268 16.12 -9.80 9.36
C ALA A 268 17.31 -8.84 9.47
N ALA A 269 18.42 -9.33 10.01
CA ALA A 269 19.71 -8.63 9.97
C ALA A 269 20.06 -8.28 8.51
N ARG A 270 20.40 -7.01 8.28
CA ARG A 270 20.73 -6.50 6.94
C ARG A 270 22.19 -6.78 6.61
N TRP A 271 22.56 -6.41 5.38
CA TRP A 271 23.91 -6.53 4.81
C TRP A 271 25.01 -6.20 5.84
N ASP A 272 25.80 -7.21 6.16
CA ASP A 272 27.00 -7.13 6.97
C ASP A 272 28.17 -7.65 6.13
N ILE A 273 29.07 -6.75 5.75
CA ILE A 273 30.22 -7.03 4.91
C ILE A 273 31.22 -7.96 5.61
N GLU A 274 31.35 -7.85 6.94
CA GLU A 274 32.27 -8.69 7.70
C GLU A 274 31.74 -10.12 7.79
N ALA A 275 30.45 -10.28 8.07
CA ALA A 275 29.79 -11.58 7.99
C ALA A 275 29.83 -12.16 6.55
N ALA A 276 29.80 -11.31 5.52
CA ALA A 276 29.89 -11.70 4.12
C ALA A 276 31.28 -12.16 3.70
N ILE A 277 32.32 -11.47 4.17
CA ILE A 277 33.71 -11.87 4.00
C ILE A 277 33.96 -13.18 4.74
N ALA A 278 33.51 -13.31 5.99
CA ALA A 278 33.69 -14.52 6.80
C ALA A 278 33.07 -15.77 6.16
N ARG A 279 31.90 -15.65 5.51
CA ARG A 279 31.25 -16.75 4.77
C ARG A 279 31.78 -16.95 3.35
N GLY A 280 32.66 -16.07 2.87
CA GLY A 280 33.21 -16.10 1.50
C GLY A 280 32.20 -15.84 0.39
N LYS A 281 31.05 -15.24 0.70
CA LYS A 281 29.95 -14.98 -0.26
C LYS A 281 29.34 -13.61 0.01
N LEU A 282 29.40 -12.72 -0.98
CA LEU A 282 28.91 -11.35 -0.88
C LEU A 282 27.42 -11.18 -1.23
N MET A 283 26.70 -12.26 -1.52
CA MET A 283 25.25 -12.25 -1.75
C MET A 283 24.63 -13.51 -1.15
#